data_AF-A0A538D710-F1
#
_entry.id   AF-A0A538D710-F1
#
_cell.length_a   1.000
_cell.length_b   1.000
_cell.length_c   1.000
_cell.angle_alpha   90.00
_cell.angle_beta   90.00
_cell.angle_gamma   90.00
#
_symmetry.space_group_name_H-M   'P 1'
#
loop_
_entity.id
_entity.type
_entity.pdbx_description
1 polymer ?
#
loop_
_entity_poly.entity_id
_entity_poly.type
_entity_poly.pdbx_seq_one_letter_code
_entity_poly.pdbx_strand_id
1 'polypeptide(L)'
;MQVAGGCGLGALDAAKEKGIWGIGADQLFLGPYILTSALKNDDIAVLTTIKTVQDGTFVGGQDVVFEVASGAAGLGKISPKVPHDIGPKVRAKEKAVAAGQVASIPTTSSSSAAAGAAPRETALREPVPGVRPRMAWSTEACA
;
A
#
# COMPACT_ATOMS: atom_id res chain seq x y z
N MET A 1 0.12 -0.60 7.21
CA MET A 1 1.44 -0.03 6.85
C MET A 1 1.31 1.43 6.42
N GLN A 2 2.17 2.40 6.75
CA GLN A 2 2.20 3.66 5.96
C GLN A 2 2.73 3.34 4.53
N VAL A 3 2.68 4.27 3.56
CA VAL A 3 3.24 4.07 2.20
C VAL A 3 4.72 3.63 2.21
N ALA A 4 5.43 3.81 3.33
CA ALA A 4 6.82 3.40 3.55
C ALA A 4 7.00 2.21 4.52
N GLY A 5 5.97 1.40 4.79
CA GLY A 5 6.10 0.25 5.70
C GLY A 5 6.51 0.65 7.12
N GLY A 6 7.46 -0.08 7.72
CA GLY A 6 8.00 0.22 9.05
C GLY A 6 8.69 1.58 9.13
N CYS A 7 9.30 2.05 8.04
CA CYS A 7 9.97 3.36 7.98
C CYS A 7 9.01 4.54 8.16
N GLY A 8 7.73 4.35 7.80
CA GLY A 8 6.71 5.37 7.99
C GLY A 8 6.33 5.61 9.46
N LEU A 9 6.74 4.74 10.39
CA LEU A 9 6.47 4.93 11.81
C LEU A 9 7.18 6.18 12.34
N GLY A 10 8.40 6.47 11.90
CA GLY A 10 9.12 7.70 12.31
C GLY A 10 8.37 8.98 11.91
N ALA A 11 7.69 8.98 10.77
CA ALA A 11 6.86 10.12 10.36
C ALA A 11 5.62 10.28 11.26
N LEU A 12 5.01 9.18 11.69
CA LEU A 12 3.87 9.19 12.61
C LEU A 12 4.29 9.56 14.03
N ASP A 13 5.44 9.08 14.50
CA ASP A 13 6.03 9.48 15.77
C ASP A 13 6.35 10.97 15.78
N ALA A 14 6.94 11.50 14.70
CA ALA A 14 7.16 12.94 14.55
C ALA A 14 5.84 13.74 14.55
N ALA A 15 4.76 13.19 13.96
CA ALA A 15 3.44 13.82 14.02
C ALA A 15 2.91 13.90 15.45
N LYS A 16 3.07 12.82 16.22
CA LYS A 16 2.74 12.78 17.65
C LYS A 16 3.55 13.79 18.46
N GLU A 17 4.87 13.85 18.27
CA GLU A 17 5.77 14.78 18.97
C GLU A 17 5.43 16.24 18.70
N LYS A 18 5.07 16.56 17.46
CA LYS A 18 4.69 17.91 17.03
C LYS A 18 3.22 18.25 17.31
N GLY A 19 2.44 17.31 17.84
CA GLY A 19 1.01 17.51 18.09
C GLY A 19 0.19 17.74 16.82
N ILE A 20 0.66 17.24 15.67
CA ILE A 20 -0.03 17.34 14.37
C ILE A 20 -0.64 16.00 13.98
N TRP A 21 -1.51 16.04 12.97
CA TRP A 21 -2.22 14.85 12.49
C TRP A 21 -1.32 13.94 11.63
N GLY A 22 -1.39 12.65 11.90
CA GLY A 22 -0.94 11.59 10.98
C GLY A 22 -2.13 10.95 10.27
N ILE A 23 -1.94 10.53 9.02
CA ILE A 23 -2.85 9.57 8.37
C ILE A 23 -2.06 8.29 8.28
N GLY A 24 -2.54 7.19 8.87
CA GLY A 24 -1.87 5.89 8.82
C GLY A 24 -2.17 5.11 7.52
N ALA A 25 -1.64 3.91 7.40
CA ALA A 25 -2.44 2.85 6.80
C ALA A 25 -2.48 1.63 7.73
N ASP A 26 -3.68 1.16 8.02
CA ASP A 26 -4.02 0.15 9.05
C ASP A 26 -3.58 0.49 10.49
N GLN A 27 -3.23 1.76 10.77
CA GLN A 27 -2.45 2.16 11.95
C GLN A 27 -3.21 3.05 12.95
N LEU A 28 -4.53 3.07 12.89
CA LEU A 28 -5.34 3.86 13.82
C LEU A 28 -5.07 3.51 15.30
N PHE A 29 -4.62 2.29 15.58
CA PHE A 29 -4.26 1.83 16.93
C PHE A 29 -3.07 2.58 17.55
N LEU A 30 -2.27 3.33 16.76
CA LEU A 30 -1.11 4.07 17.27
C LEU A 30 -1.48 5.23 18.19
N GLY A 31 -2.71 5.74 18.10
CA GLY A 31 -3.25 6.67 19.08
C GLY A 31 -4.07 7.82 18.50
N PRO A 32 -4.47 8.78 19.35
CA PRO A 32 -5.44 9.82 19.02
C PRO A 32 -4.91 10.92 18.07
N TYR A 33 -3.63 10.89 17.72
CA TYR A 33 -2.99 11.79 16.74
C TYR A 33 -3.13 11.25 15.30
N ILE A 34 -3.65 10.03 15.14
CA ILE A 34 -4.01 9.49 13.83
C ILE A 34 -5.41 9.96 13.46
N LEU A 35 -5.51 10.70 12.36
CA LEU A 35 -6.76 11.25 11.84
C LEU A 35 -7.64 10.15 11.25
N THR A 36 -7.04 9.26 10.45
CA THR A 36 -7.66 8.08 9.85
C THR A 36 -6.55 7.16 9.33
N SER A 37 -6.90 6.08 8.65
CA SER A 37 -5.96 5.23 7.93
C SER A 37 -6.52 4.86 6.56
N ALA A 38 -5.65 4.75 5.55
CA ALA A 38 -6.00 3.93 4.40
C ALA A 38 -5.99 2.46 4.85
N LEU A 39 -7.00 1.69 4.48
CA LEU A 39 -7.08 0.28 4.77
C LEU A 39 -6.58 -0.50 3.57
N LYS A 40 -5.68 -1.44 3.83
CA LYS A 40 -5.23 -2.43 2.86
C LYS A 40 -5.45 -3.80 3.47
N ASN A 41 -6.60 -4.38 3.16
CA ASN A 41 -7.01 -5.67 3.68
C ASN A 41 -6.32 -6.78 2.88
N ASP A 42 -4.99 -6.86 3.03
CA ASP A 42 -4.14 -7.86 2.39
C ASP A 42 -4.55 -9.28 2.81
N ASP A 43 -5.20 -9.44 3.96
CA ASP A 43 -5.83 -10.69 4.39
C ASP A 43 -6.90 -11.16 3.39
N ILE A 44 -7.75 -10.27 2.89
CA ILE A 44 -8.72 -10.61 1.82
C ILE A 44 -7.97 -11.08 0.58
N ALA A 45 -6.91 -10.39 0.18
CA ALA A 45 -6.15 -10.74 -1.01
C ALA A 45 -5.47 -12.12 -0.89
N VAL A 46 -4.78 -12.36 0.22
CA VAL A 46 -4.10 -13.62 0.50
C VAL A 46 -5.09 -14.77 0.61
N LEU A 47 -6.16 -14.62 1.40
CA LEU A 47 -7.15 -15.68 1.60
C LEU A 47 -7.91 -16.00 0.30
N THR A 48 -8.26 -14.98 -0.50
CA THR A 48 -8.89 -15.19 -1.81
C THR A 48 -7.95 -15.96 -2.74
N THR A 49 -6.67 -15.59 -2.78
CA THR A 49 -5.68 -16.27 -3.61
C THR A 49 -5.49 -17.73 -3.20
N ILE A 50 -5.35 -18.01 -1.90
CA ILE A 50 -5.23 -19.37 -1.38
C ILE A 50 -6.44 -20.22 -1.78
N LYS A 51 -7.67 -19.67 -1.69
CA LYS A 51 -8.88 -20.39 -2.12
C LYS A 51 -8.82 -20.78 -3.59
N THR A 52 -8.41 -19.88 -4.48
CA THR A 52 -8.28 -20.23 -5.91
C THR A 52 -7.29 -21.38 -6.17
N VAL A 53 -6.23 -21.50 -5.36
CA VAL A 53 -5.30 -22.63 -5.44
C VAL A 53 -5.97 -23.91 -4.96
N GLN A 54 -6.68 -23.86 -3.82
CA GLN A 54 -7.40 -25.00 -3.26
C GLN A 54 -8.50 -25.51 -4.20
N ASP A 55 -9.20 -24.59 -4.87
CA ASP A 55 -10.26 -24.89 -5.83
C ASP A 55 -9.72 -25.31 -7.21
N GLY A 56 -8.40 -25.27 -7.42
CA GLY A 56 -7.76 -25.61 -8.68
C GLY A 56 -7.98 -24.59 -9.81
N THR A 57 -8.44 -23.38 -9.47
CA THR A 57 -8.76 -22.31 -10.43
C THR A 57 -7.70 -21.20 -10.48
N PHE A 58 -6.57 -21.36 -9.80
CA PHE A 58 -5.51 -20.36 -9.77
C PHE A 58 -4.90 -20.16 -11.17
N VAL A 59 -4.75 -18.89 -11.56
CA VAL A 59 -4.11 -18.49 -12.81
C VAL A 59 -2.90 -17.62 -12.48
N GLY A 60 -1.70 -18.13 -12.78
CA GLY A 60 -0.45 -17.38 -12.61
C GLY A 60 -0.14 -16.44 -13.77
N GLY A 61 0.77 -15.48 -13.53
CA GLY A 61 1.26 -14.56 -14.58
C GLY A 61 0.31 -13.41 -14.93
N GLN A 62 -0.66 -13.12 -14.07
CA GLN A 62 -1.62 -12.04 -14.24
C GLN A 62 -1.71 -11.19 -12.97
N ASP A 63 -2.01 -9.90 -13.15
CA ASP A 63 -2.34 -9.02 -12.03
C ASP A 63 -3.79 -9.25 -11.60
N VAL A 64 -3.98 -9.43 -10.28
CA VAL A 64 -5.31 -9.45 -9.67
C VAL A 64 -5.53 -8.12 -8.97
N VAL A 65 -6.56 -7.39 -9.37
CA VAL A 65 -6.86 -6.08 -8.81
C VAL A 65 -7.82 -6.22 -7.63
N PHE A 66 -7.40 -5.66 -6.49
CA PHE A 66 -8.14 -5.66 -5.24
C PHE A 66 -8.67 -4.25 -4.96
N GLU A 67 -9.96 -4.08 -5.21
CA GLU A 67 -10.63 -2.79 -5.29
C GLU A 67 -11.19 -2.29 -3.95
N VAL A 68 -11.59 -1.02 -3.92
CA VAL A 68 -12.44 -0.48 -2.85
C VAL A 68 -13.82 -1.17 -2.85
N ALA A 69 -14.33 -1.52 -4.03
CA ALA A 69 -15.62 -2.19 -4.20
C ALA A 69 -15.67 -3.58 -3.54
N SER A 70 -14.56 -4.33 -3.55
CA SER A 70 -14.46 -5.63 -2.89
C SER A 70 -14.12 -5.52 -1.40
N GLY A 71 -13.92 -4.30 -0.89
CA GLY A 71 -13.48 -4.05 0.49
C GLY A 71 -12.03 -4.43 0.74
N ALA A 72 -11.25 -4.76 -0.29
CA ALA A 72 -9.83 -5.08 -0.15
C ALA A 72 -8.97 -3.82 0.06
N ALA A 73 -9.47 -2.66 -0.36
CA ALA A 73 -8.97 -1.34 0.01
C ALA A 73 -10.10 -0.50 0.62
N GLY A 74 -9.76 0.52 1.42
CA GLY A 74 -10.79 1.43 1.94
C GLY A 74 -10.28 2.49 2.90
N LEU A 75 -11.21 3.12 3.62
CA LEU A 75 -10.95 4.14 4.62
C LEU A 75 -11.27 3.64 6.03
N GLY A 76 -10.31 3.75 6.93
CA GLY A 76 -10.41 3.39 8.33
C GLY A 76 -11.41 4.25 9.11
N LYS A 77 -11.55 3.99 10.41
CA LYS A 77 -12.35 4.89 11.27
C LYS A 77 -11.68 6.26 11.30
N ILE A 78 -12.52 7.29 11.23
CA ILE A 78 -12.08 8.69 11.30
C ILE A 78 -12.09 9.12 12.76
N SER A 79 -11.05 9.82 13.18
CA SER A 79 -10.92 10.37 14.53
C SER A 79 -12.14 11.23 14.88
N PRO A 80 -12.70 11.12 16.10
CA PRO A 80 -13.84 11.93 16.53
C PRO A 80 -13.51 13.42 16.65
N LYS A 81 -12.21 13.78 16.61
CA LYS A 81 -11.74 15.18 16.65
C LYS A 81 -11.84 15.87 15.28
N VAL A 82 -12.14 15.13 14.20
CA VAL A 82 -12.40 15.71 12.88
C VAL A 82 -13.79 16.36 12.88
N PRO A 83 -13.96 17.56 12.31
CA PRO A 83 -15.28 18.18 12.17
C PRO A 83 -16.30 17.24 11.55
N HIS A 84 -17.50 17.20 12.14
CA HIS A 84 -18.52 16.20 11.83
C HIS A 84 -19.00 16.22 10.37
N ASP A 85 -18.84 17.34 9.66
CA ASP A 85 -19.23 17.48 8.27
C ASP A 85 -18.24 16.84 7.28
N ILE A 86 -16.98 16.61 7.69
CA ILE A 86 -15.93 16.08 6.82
C ILE A 86 -16.05 14.57 6.65
N GLY A 87 -16.32 13.83 7.72
CA GLY A 87 -16.44 12.38 7.68
C GLY A 87 -17.42 11.87 6.62
N PRO A 88 -18.67 12.36 6.58
CA PRO A 88 -19.64 12.01 5.55
C PRO A 88 -19.20 12.37 4.12
N LYS A 89 -18.53 13.52 3.93
CA LYS A 89 -18.03 13.95 2.61
C LYS A 89 -16.98 12.97 2.07
N VAL A 90 -16.01 12.57 2.89
CA VAL A 90 -14.96 11.62 2.47
C VAL A 90 -15.56 10.22 2.23
N ARG A 91 -16.49 9.78 3.09
CA ARG A 91 -17.22 8.52 2.88
C ARG A 91 -18.04 8.50 1.58
N ALA A 92 -18.63 9.63 1.21
CA ALA A 92 -19.34 9.73 -0.07
C ALA A 92 -18.38 9.59 -1.26
N LYS A 93 -17.14 10.10 -1.15
CA LYS A 93 -16.12 9.90 -2.18
C LYS A 93 -15.63 8.46 -2.24
N GLU A 94 -15.39 7.80 -1.11
CA GLU A 94 -15.08 6.37 -1.05
C GLU A 94 -16.15 5.53 -1.77
N LYS A 95 -17.44 5.82 -1.52
CA LYS A 95 -18.55 5.16 -2.22
C LYS A 95 -18.56 5.45 -3.72
N ALA A 96 -18.28 6.69 -4.13
CA ALA A 96 -18.21 7.05 -5.54
C ALA A 96 -17.06 6.31 -6.24
N VAL A 97 -15.91 6.13 -5.59
CA VAL A 97 -14.80 5.31 -6.10
C VAL A 97 -15.22 3.85 -6.21
N ALA A 98 -15.82 3.28 -5.17
CA ALA A 98 -16.32 1.90 -5.19
C ALA A 98 -17.38 1.67 -6.29
N ALA A 99 -18.17 2.69 -6.63
CA ALA A 99 -19.16 2.66 -7.69
C ALA A 99 -18.59 2.95 -9.10
N GLY A 100 -17.28 3.17 -9.24
CA GLY A 100 -16.66 3.53 -10.51
C GLY A 100 -17.07 4.91 -11.05
N GLN A 101 -17.64 5.77 -10.20
CA GLN A 101 -18.12 7.11 -10.56
C GLN A 101 -16.99 8.16 -10.58
N VAL A 102 -15.82 7.82 -10.02
CA VAL A 102 -14.62 8.65 -10.09
C VAL A 102 -13.79 8.18 -11.28
N ALA A 103 -13.83 8.96 -12.36
CA ALA A 103 -13.10 8.65 -13.58
C ALA A 103 -11.58 8.79 -13.36
N SER A 104 -10.83 7.86 -13.97
CA SER A 104 -9.39 7.96 -14.22
C SER A 104 -8.53 8.30 -12.99
N ILE A 105 -8.59 7.46 -11.95
CA ILE A 105 -7.56 7.50 -10.89
C ILE A 105 -6.23 7.10 -11.53
N PRO A 106 -5.23 8.00 -11.60
CA PRO A 106 -3.96 7.68 -12.25
C PRO A 106 -3.26 6.55 -11.50
N THR A 107 -2.89 5.48 -12.20
CA THR A 107 -2.11 4.37 -11.65
C THR A 107 -0.60 4.58 -11.78
N THR A 108 -0.21 5.65 -12.47
CA THR A 108 1.17 6.07 -12.65
C THR A 108 1.30 7.54 -12.30
N SER A 109 2.46 7.94 -11.76
CA SER A 109 2.77 9.35 -11.55
C SER A 109 3.20 9.97 -12.88
N SER A 110 2.67 11.16 -13.21
CA SER A 110 3.10 11.94 -14.36
C SER A 110 4.42 12.66 -14.04
N SER A 111 5.51 11.93 -13.88
CA SER A 111 6.85 12.49 -13.70
C SER A 111 7.77 11.89 -14.77
N SER A 112 8.00 12.69 -15.83
CA SER A 112 8.99 12.47 -16.89
C SER A 112 8.85 11.18 -17.70
N ALA A 113 8.99 11.33 -19.02
CA ALA A 113 9.36 10.24 -19.90
C ALA A 113 10.50 9.42 -19.27
N ALA A 114 10.39 8.10 -19.34
CA ALA A 114 11.55 7.24 -19.24
C ALA A 114 12.53 7.69 -20.34
N ALA A 115 13.48 8.55 -20.00
CA ALA A 115 14.72 8.63 -20.75
C ALA A 115 15.27 7.21 -20.77
N GLY A 116 15.41 6.66 -21.97
CA GLY A 116 15.48 5.23 -22.22
C GLY A 116 16.33 4.47 -21.21
N ALA A 117 15.71 3.48 -20.56
CA ALA A 117 16.48 2.37 -20.03
C ALA A 117 17.11 1.67 -21.24
N ALA A 118 18.35 2.03 -21.55
CA ALA A 118 19.19 1.18 -22.39
C ALA A 118 19.15 -0.24 -21.81
N PRO A 119 19.06 -1.29 -22.65
CA PRO A 119 19.02 -2.65 -22.16
C PRO A 119 20.27 -2.87 -21.31
N ARG A 120 20.11 -3.17 -20.03
CA ARG A 120 21.21 -3.67 -19.22
C ARG A 120 21.61 -4.99 -19.85
N GLU A 121 22.72 -4.96 -20.56
CA GLU A 121 23.40 -6.12 -21.08
C GLU A 121 23.52 -7.13 -19.93
N THR A 122 22.87 -8.28 -20.09
CA THR A 122 22.96 -9.40 -19.17
C THR A 122 24.35 -9.99 -19.28
N ALA A 123 25.35 -9.32 -18.71
CA ALA A 123 26.62 -9.94 -18.43
C ALA A 123 26.39 -10.93 -17.29
N LEU A 124 26.03 -12.17 -17.66
CA LEU A 124 26.16 -13.34 -16.81
C LEU A 124 27.60 -13.36 -16.28
N ARG A 125 27.81 -12.83 -15.08
CA ARG A 125 29.01 -13.16 -14.31
C ARG A 125 28.89 -14.62 -13.94
N GLU A 126 29.74 -15.44 -14.54
CA GLU A 126 29.95 -16.83 -14.17
C GLU A 126 30.04 -16.96 -12.63
N PRO A 127 29.33 -17.94 -12.02
CA PRO A 127 29.36 -18.13 -10.58
C PRO A 127 30.77 -18.56 -10.11
N VAL A 128 31.27 -17.91 -9.06
CA VAL A 128 32.52 -18.32 -8.39
C VAL A 128 32.29 -19.69 -7.72
N PRO A 129 33.09 -20.73 -8.03
CA PRO A 129 32.90 -22.06 -7.45
C PRO A 129 33.01 -22.01 -5.91
N GLY A 130 31.99 -22.52 -5.22
CA GLY A 130 31.99 -22.70 -3.76
C GLY A 130 31.28 -21.61 -2.94
N VAL A 131 30.75 -20.55 -3.57
CA VAL A 131 30.00 -19.50 -2.86
C VAL A 131 28.50 -19.67 -3.09
N ARG A 132 27.76 -20.12 -2.07
CA ARG A 132 26.29 -20.12 -2.13
C ARG A 132 25.76 -18.68 -2.16
N PRO A 133 24.86 -18.31 -3.08
CA PRO A 133 24.29 -16.98 -3.12
C PRO A 133 23.46 -16.76 -1.86
N ARG A 134 23.88 -15.78 -1.05
CA ARG A 134 23.11 -15.30 0.09
C ARG A 134 21.97 -14.46 -0.49
N MET A 135 20.71 -14.81 -0.20
CA MET A 135 19.59 -13.91 -0.45
C MET A 135 19.84 -12.63 0.35
N ALA A 136 20.31 -11.58 -0.32
CA ALA A 136 20.45 -10.27 0.26
C ALA A 136 19.08 -9.59 0.21
N TRP A 137 18.29 -9.73 1.27
CA TRP A 137 17.36 -8.68 1.63
C TRP A 137 18.21 -7.52 2.15
N SER A 138 18.21 -6.38 1.45
CA SER A 138 18.85 -5.18 1.98
C SER A 138 18.18 -4.82 3.30
N THR A 139 18.95 -4.88 4.38
CA THR A 139 18.57 -4.41 5.71
C THR A 139 19.04 -2.98 5.92
N GLU A 140 19.06 -2.13 4.90
CA GLU A 140 19.11 -0.69 5.15
C GLU A 140 17.83 -0.29 5.86
N ALA A 141 17.88 -0.39 7.19
CA ALA A 141 16.94 0.19 8.10
C ALA A 141 16.92 1.69 7.80
N CYS A 142 15.75 2.19 7.42
CA CYS A 142 15.53 3.61 7.25
C CYS A 142 15.97 4.36 8.51
N ALA A 143 16.95 5.25 8.32
CA ALA A 143 17.32 6.32 9.23
C ALA A 143 17.08 7.65 8.52
#